data_AF-A0A1J4WQI7-F1
#
_entry.id   AF-A0A1J4WQI7-F1
#
_cell.length_a   1.000
_cell.length_b   1.000
_cell.length_c   1.000
_cell.angle_alpha   90.00
_cell.angle_beta   90.00
_cell.angle_gamma   90.00
#
_symmetry.space_group_name_H-M   'P 1'
#
loop_
_entity.id
_entity.type
_entity.pdbx_description
1 polymer ?
#
loop_
_entity_poly.entity_id
_entity_poly.type
_entity_poly.pdbx_seq_one_letter_code
_entity_poly.pdbx_strand_id
1 'polypeptide(L)'
;MLSIRFFRTGKKNQPFYKVVVCDRRNAARGGRFLEVLGFYNPKTKEKQIKKERVEYWLGCGAKATATVHNLLVKEGTVKGAKIAKHKRSKKQEEPKPAEQKPASKVAEAPVAAEVSVDAEKARVI
;
A
#
# COMPACT_ATOMS: atom_id res chain seq x y z
N MET A 1 2.08 -3.06 26.51
CA MET A 1 2.38 -4.42 26.00
C MET A 1 3.80 -4.41 25.48
N LEU A 2 4.55 -5.49 25.71
CA LEU A 2 5.89 -5.62 25.16
C LEU A 2 5.83 -5.76 23.64
N SER A 3 6.69 -5.00 22.96
CA SER A 3 6.75 -4.95 21.52
C SER A 3 8.18 -5.11 21.03
N ILE A 4 8.36 -5.95 20.01
CA ILE A 4 9.63 -6.09 19.30
C ILE A 4 9.55 -5.18 18.07
N ARG A 5 10.39 -4.14 18.06
CA ARG A 5 10.34 -3.07 17.05
C ARG A 5 11.73 -2.60 16.64
N PHE A 6 11.78 -1.89 15.53
CA PHE A 6 13.01 -1.23 15.09
C PHE A 6 13.22 0.09 15.82
N PHE A 7 14.42 0.27 16.34
CA PHE A 7 14.93 1.54 16.82
C PHE A 7 15.89 2.11 15.79
N ARG A 8 15.56 3.27 15.22
CA ARG A 8 16.42 3.91 14.22
C ARG A 8 17.58 4.61 14.91
N THR A 9 18.78 4.22 14.51
CA THR A 9 20.04 4.88 14.81
C THR A 9 20.77 5.20 13.49
N GLY A 10 21.96 5.79 13.58
CA GLY A 10 22.76 6.20 12.44
C GLY A 10 22.58 7.66 12.05
N LYS A 11 23.32 8.07 11.01
CA LYS A 11 23.44 9.46 10.56
C LYS A 11 22.32 9.82 9.56
N LYS A 12 22.25 11.10 9.19
CA LYS A 12 21.44 11.55 8.04
C LYS A 12 21.83 10.74 6.80
N ASN A 13 20.85 10.29 6.04
CA ASN A 13 21.02 9.44 4.85
C ASN A 13 21.74 8.09 5.08
N GLN A 14 22.00 7.69 6.33
CA GLN A 14 22.60 6.41 6.70
C GLN A 14 21.76 5.76 7.81
N PRO A 15 20.58 5.21 7.46
CA PRO A 15 19.72 4.55 8.44
C PRO A 15 20.34 3.24 8.90
N PHE A 16 20.38 3.02 10.22
CA PHE A 16 20.71 1.75 10.84
C PHE A 16 19.62 1.41 11.85
N TYR A 17 19.17 0.17 11.91
CA TYR A 17 18.07 -0.22 12.80
C TYR A 17 18.56 -1.24 13.82
N LYS A 18 18.34 -0.97 15.10
CA LYS A 18 18.46 -2.00 16.15
C LYS A 18 17.10 -2.69 16.31
N VAL A 19 17.11 -4.02 16.48
CA VAL A 19 15.93 -4.78 16.88
C VAL A 19 15.89 -4.78 18.40
N VAL A 20 14.87 -4.15 18.98
CA VAL A 20 14.77 -3.94 20.42
C VAL A 20 13.44 -4.43 20.97
N VAL A 21 13.47 -4.88 22.23
CA VAL A 21 12.27 -5.12 23.03
C VAL A 21 12.00 -3.89 23.89
N CYS A 22 10.81 -3.31 23.75
CA CYS A 22 10.37 -2.22 24.61
C CYS A 22 8.86 -2.24 24.82
N ASP A 23 8.38 -1.58 25.87
CA ASP A 23 6.95 -1.34 26.02
C ASP A 23 6.46 -0.42 24.89
N ARG A 24 5.27 -0.70 24.36
CA ARG A 24 4.62 0.04 23.28
C ARG A 24 4.52 1.54 23.55
N ARG A 25 4.39 1.93 24.83
CA ARG A 25 4.30 3.32 25.28
C ARG A 25 5.61 4.09 25.07
N ASN A 26 6.75 3.39 25.05
CA ASN A 26 8.03 4.05 24.82
C ASN A 26 8.14 4.52 23.37
N ALA A 27 8.49 5.80 23.22
CA ALA A 27 8.71 6.40 21.92
C ALA A 27 9.85 5.68 21.18
N ALA A 28 9.65 5.44 19.88
CA ALA A 28 10.62 4.76 19.01
C ALA A 28 11.96 5.53 18.84
N ARG A 29 12.07 6.74 19.40
CA ARG A 29 13.25 7.61 19.38
C ARG A 29 13.86 7.81 20.77
N GLY A 30 13.16 7.42 21.84
CA GLY A 30 13.51 7.78 23.23
C GLY A 30 14.50 6.87 23.92
N GLY A 31 15.09 5.88 23.24
CA GLY A 31 16.19 5.06 23.76
C GLY A 31 15.87 4.09 24.92
N ARG A 32 14.67 4.13 25.49
CA ARG A 32 14.26 3.26 26.61
C ARG A 32 13.80 1.88 26.09
N PHE A 33 14.71 0.91 26.11
CA PHE A 33 14.45 -0.49 25.77
C PHE A 33 14.92 -1.42 26.90
N LEU A 34 14.37 -2.63 26.94
CA LEU A 34 14.75 -3.66 27.91
C LEU A 34 15.98 -4.42 27.43
N GLU A 35 15.97 -4.86 26.16
CA GLU A 35 17.05 -5.65 25.58
C GLU A 35 17.19 -5.35 24.08
N VAL A 36 18.43 -5.41 23.58
CA VAL A 36 18.76 -5.36 22.16
C VAL A 36 18.95 -6.78 21.63
N LEU A 37 18.04 -7.23 20.76
CA LEU A 37 18.05 -8.57 20.18
C LEU A 37 18.95 -8.67 18.95
N GLY A 38 19.28 -7.55 18.32
CA GLY A 38 20.07 -7.55 17.09
C GLY A 38 20.06 -6.22 16.35
N PHE A 39 20.48 -6.27 15.08
CA PHE A 39 20.45 -5.12 14.18
C PHE A 39 20.09 -5.51 12.74
N TYR A 40 19.73 -4.49 11.97
CA TYR A 40 19.44 -4.54 10.56
C TYR A 40 19.94 -3.27 9.88
N ASN A 41 20.78 -3.45 8.86
CA ASN A 41 21.22 -2.39 7.96
C ASN A 41 20.49 -2.50 6.62
N PRO A 42 19.63 -1.53 6.24
CA PRO A 42 18.89 -1.59 4.98
C PRO A 42 19.77 -1.33 3.75
N LYS A 43 20.93 -0.66 3.90
CA LYS A 43 21.82 -0.34 2.78
C LYS A 43 22.65 -1.56 2.36
N THR A 44 23.36 -2.15 3.32
CA THR A 44 24.18 -3.34 3.08
C THR A 44 23.36 -4.63 3.12
N LYS A 45 22.10 -4.55 3.59
CA LYS A 45 21.20 -5.69 3.85
C LYS A 45 21.74 -6.67 4.91
N GLU A 46 22.80 -6.29 5.61
CA GLU A 46 23.35 -7.04 6.73
C GLU A 46 22.38 -7.03 7.91
N LYS A 47 22.34 -8.14 8.61
CA LYS A 47 21.49 -8.34 9.78
C LYS A 47 22.15 -9.35 10.71
N GLN A 48 21.95 -9.16 12.00
CA GLN A 48 22.36 -10.11 13.01
C GLN A 48 21.28 -10.14 14.08
N ILE A 49 20.69 -11.30 14.33
CA ILE A 49 19.62 -11.47 15.31
C ILE A 49 19.95 -12.65 16.24
N LYS A 50 19.79 -12.45 17.54
CA LYS A 50 19.90 -13.49 18.56
C LYS A 50 18.61 -14.30 18.61
N LYS A 51 18.57 -15.43 17.88
CA LYS A 51 17.37 -16.27 17.71
C LYS A 51 16.76 -16.73 19.04
N GLU A 52 17.59 -17.27 19.93
CA GLU A 52 17.19 -17.78 21.24
C GLU A 52 16.45 -16.72 22.08
N ARG A 53 16.96 -15.48 22.07
CA ARG A 53 16.36 -14.38 22.82
C ARG A 53 15.04 -13.93 22.18
N VAL A 54 14.95 -13.92 20.86
CA VAL A 54 13.69 -13.61 20.17
C VAL A 54 12.61 -14.61 20.55
N GLU A 55 12.92 -15.90 20.52
CA GLU A 55 11.98 -16.98 20.87
C GLU A 55 11.52 -16.88 22.32
N TYR A 56 12.44 -16.61 23.25
CA TYR A 56 12.11 -16.32 24.66
C TYR A 56 11.08 -15.19 24.78
N TRP A 57 11.35 -14.03 24.16
CA TRP A 57 10.46 -12.87 24.27
C TRP A 57 9.11 -13.10 23.59
N LEU A 58 9.07 -13.85 22.48
CA LEU A 58 7.82 -14.26 21.84
C LEU A 58 7.01 -15.17 22.78
N GLY A 59 7.66 -16.09 23.50
CA GLY A 59 7.03 -16.94 24.53
C GLY A 59 6.47 -16.15 25.71
N CYS A 60 7.16 -15.06 26.12
CA CYS A 60 6.66 -14.13 27.13
C CYS A 60 5.49 -13.23 26.67
N GLY A 61 5.01 -13.40 25.44
CA GLY A 61 3.89 -12.63 24.90
C GLY A 61 4.29 -11.28 24.27
N ALA A 62 5.58 -11.05 23.99
CA ALA A 62 5.98 -9.88 23.23
C ALA A 62 5.50 -9.98 21.78
N LYS A 63 4.94 -8.89 21.25
CA LYS A 63 4.44 -8.86 19.86
C LYS A 63 5.42 -8.18 18.92
N ALA A 64 5.83 -8.88 17.87
CA ALA A 64 6.65 -8.28 16.82
C ALA A 64 5.83 -7.36 15.91
N THR A 65 6.39 -6.19 15.56
CA THR A 65 5.82 -5.33 14.51
C THR A 65 5.92 -6.00 13.13
N ALA A 66 5.00 -5.69 12.21
CA ALA A 66 4.94 -6.38 10.91
C ALA A 66 6.25 -6.36 10.10
N THR A 67 7.12 -5.35 10.24
CA THR A 67 8.40 -5.35 9.50
C THR A 67 9.39 -6.31 10.13
N VAL A 68 9.45 -6.30 11.45
CA VAL A 68 10.32 -7.19 12.23
C VAL A 68 9.86 -8.62 12.07
N HIS A 69 8.55 -8.87 12.12
CA HIS A 69 7.99 -10.19 11.81
C HIS A 69 8.46 -10.70 10.44
N ASN A 70 8.33 -9.88 9.40
CA ASN A 70 8.78 -10.26 8.05
C ASN A 70 10.31 -10.45 7.96
N LEU A 71 11.10 -9.75 8.78
CA LEU A 71 12.54 -9.96 8.91
C LEU A 71 12.84 -11.32 9.56
N LEU A 72 12.16 -11.64 10.67
CA LEU A 72 12.30 -12.90 11.40
C LEU A 72 11.86 -14.11 10.58
N VAL A 73 10.79 -13.99 9.80
CA VAL A 73 10.35 -15.02 8.84
C VAL A 73 11.41 -15.28 7.77
N LYS A 74 12.07 -14.23 7.26
CA LYS A 74 13.17 -14.38 6.28
C LYS A 74 14.41 -15.03 6.89
N GLU A 75 14.56 -14.98 8.21
CA GLU A 75 15.70 -15.57 8.92
C GLU A 75 15.43 -16.99 9.42
N GLY A 76 14.18 -17.45 9.31
CA GLY A 76 13.75 -18.77 9.75
C GLY A 76 13.51 -18.90 11.25
N THR A 77 13.57 -17.80 12.02
CA THR A 77 13.31 -17.80 13.47
C THR A 77 11.83 -17.96 13.78
N VAL A 78 10.96 -17.38 12.96
CA VAL A 78 9.49 -17.51 13.12
C VAL A 78 8.94 -18.23 11.90
N LYS A 79 8.30 -19.37 12.12
CA LYS A 79 7.58 -20.13 11.10
C LYS A 79 6.19 -19.52 10.91
N GLY A 80 6.07 -18.52 10.04
CA GLY A 80 4.81 -17.82 9.81
C GLY A 80 4.74 -17.13 8.44
N ALA A 81 3.52 -16.90 7.95
CA ALA A 81 3.30 -16.17 6.70
C ALA A 81 3.71 -14.70 6.85
N LYS A 82 4.26 -14.11 5.79
CA LYS A 82 4.62 -12.68 5.77
C LYS A 82 3.35 -11.83 5.87
N ILE A 83 3.38 -10.82 6.74
CA ILE A 83 2.26 -9.90 6.92
C ILE A 83 2.38 -8.77 5.88
N ALA A 84 1.35 -8.62 5.05
CA ALA A 84 1.25 -7.49 4.13
C ALA A 84 0.95 -6.21 4.91
N LYS A 85 1.81 -5.20 4.76
CA LYS A 85 1.68 -3.92 5.48
C LYS A 85 0.81 -2.89 4.80
N HIS A 86 0.70 -2.97 3.48
CA HIS A 86 -0.03 -2.01 2.67
C HIS A 86 -1.24 -2.76 2.13
N LYS A 87 -2.45 -2.32 2.50
CA LYS A 87 -3.66 -2.73 1.76
C LYS A 87 -3.53 -2.14 0.37
N ARG A 88 -3.35 -2.97 -0.65
CA ARG A 88 -3.68 -2.53 -2.02
C ARG A 88 -5.19 -2.40 -2.05
N SER A 89 -5.71 -1.19 -2.24
CA SER A 89 -7.12 -1.06 -2.63
C SER A 89 -7.27 -1.77 -3.97
N LYS A 90 -8.14 -2.78 -4.03
CA LYS A 90 -8.61 -3.31 -5.30
C LYS A 90 -9.29 -2.13 -6.01
N LYS A 91 -8.65 -1.58 -7.05
CA LYS A 91 -9.32 -0.60 -7.91
C LYS A 91 -10.51 -1.34 -8.51
N GLN A 92 -11.71 -0.94 -8.13
CA GLN A 92 -12.92 -1.40 -8.79
C GLN A 92 -12.82 -0.90 -10.24
N GLU A 93 -12.65 -1.83 -11.18
CA GLU A 93 -13.15 -1.61 -12.53
C GLU A 93 -14.66 -1.51 -12.39
N GLU A 94 -15.17 -0.29 -12.51
CA GLU A 94 -16.59 -0.05 -12.73
C GLU A 94 -16.97 -0.76 -14.04
N PRO A 95 -17.96 -1.66 -14.05
CA PRO A 95 -18.56 -2.07 -15.30
C PRO A 95 -19.26 -0.84 -15.88
N LYS A 96 -18.81 -0.38 -17.06
CA LYS A 96 -19.56 0.58 -17.87
C LYS A 96 -20.99 0.04 -18.03
N PRO A 97 -22.04 0.75 -17.60
CA PRO A 97 -23.40 0.35 -17.90
C PRO A 97 -23.63 0.60 -19.39
N ALA A 98 -23.80 -0.49 -20.14
CA ALA A 98 -24.52 -0.43 -21.40
C ALA A 98 -26.00 -0.15 -21.11
N GLU A 99 -26.58 0.73 -21.93
CA GLU A 99 -27.96 0.61 -22.44
C GLU A 99 -29.13 1.06 -21.52
N GLN A 100 -29.55 2.31 -21.70
CA GLN A 100 -30.94 2.76 -21.48
C GLN A 100 -31.40 3.71 -22.59
N LYS A 101 -32.12 3.16 -23.57
CA LYS A 101 -33.34 3.75 -24.16
C LYS A 101 -34.42 2.67 -23.95
N PRO A 102 -35.71 2.97 -23.69
CA PRO A 102 -36.48 4.03 -24.37
C PRO A 102 -37.55 4.75 -23.50
N ALA A 103 -37.94 5.96 -23.91
CA ALA A 103 -39.28 6.49 -23.60
C ALA A 103 -39.75 7.36 -24.77
N SER A 104 -40.71 6.82 -25.51
CA SER A 104 -41.48 7.48 -26.55
C SER A 104 -42.72 8.15 -25.95
N LYS A 105 -43.07 9.34 -26.48
CA LYS A 105 -44.42 9.84 -26.82
C LYS A 105 -44.26 11.31 -27.27
N VAL A 106 -44.28 11.65 -28.56
CA VAL A 106 -45.36 11.62 -29.59
C VAL A 106 -46.14 12.94 -29.64
N ALA A 107 -46.42 13.35 -30.90
CA ALA A 107 -47.25 14.46 -31.42
C ALA A 107 -46.47 15.78 -31.62
N GLU A 108 -46.47 16.44 -32.78
CA GLU A 108 -47.27 16.46 -34.03
C GLU A 108 -46.52 17.45 -34.97
N ALA A 109 -46.60 17.55 -36.30
CA ALA A 109 -47.27 16.85 -37.39
C ALA A 109 -46.59 17.34 -38.72
N PRO A 110 -46.87 16.72 -39.87
CA PRO A 110 -46.05 16.75 -41.09
C PRO A 110 -46.70 17.45 -42.30
N VAL A 111 -45.93 18.07 -43.20
CA VAL A 111 -46.31 18.38 -44.61
C VAL A 111 -45.00 18.57 -45.40
N ALA A 112 -44.51 17.60 -46.18
CA ALA A 112 -44.77 17.33 -47.60
C ALA A 112 -44.17 18.35 -48.62
N ALA A 113 -43.45 17.78 -49.59
CA ALA A 113 -43.14 18.25 -50.94
C ALA A 113 -42.03 19.29 -51.19
N GLU A 114 -41.34 19.41 -52.33
CA GLU A 114 -40.83 18.57 -53.45
C GLU A 114 -39.97 19.54 -54.33
N VAL A 115 -38.77 19.13 -54.78
CA VAL A 115 -38.15 19.40 -56.12
C VAL A 115 -37.63 20.81 -56.55
N SER A 116 -36.57 20.78 -57.41
CA SER A 116 -35.96 21.79 -58.31
C SER A 116 -34.92 22.74 -57.67
N VAL A 117 -33.62 22.74 -57.97
CA VAL A 117 -32.82 22.75 -59.22
C VAL A 117 -32.97 24.05 -60.05
N ASP A 118 -31.82 24.69 -60.26
CA ASP A 118 -31.37 25.58 -61.34
C ASP A 118 -31.40 27.12 -61.23
N ALA A 119 -30.33 27.67 -61.81
CA ALA A 119 -30.07 29.02 -62.33
C ALA A 119 -29.49 30.09 -61.38
N GLU A 120 -28.52 30.93 -61.74
CA GLU A 120 -27.53 30.99 -62.82
C GLU A 120 -26.62 32.21 -62.51
N LYS A 121 -25.32 32.11 -62.81
CA LYS A 121 -24.33 33.17 -63.14
C LYS A 121 -24.21 34.47 -62.32
N ALA A 122 -22.98 34.69 -61.84
CA ALA A 122 -22.09 35.80 -62.26
C ALA A 122 -20.63 35.40 -61.90
N ARG A 123 -19.82 34.84 -62.81
CA ARG A 123 -18.99 35.45 -63.87
C ARG A 123 -17.97 36.52 -63.37
N VAL A 124 -16.67 36.17 -63.52
CA VAL A 124 -15.52 37.03 -63.95
C VAL A 124 -14.94 37.96 -62.85
N ILE A 125 -13.64 37.92 -62.52
CA ILE A 125 -12.40 37.97 -63.33
C ILE A 125 -11.37 36.94 -62.84
#